data_AF-A0A9E7R649-F1
#
_entry.id   AF-A0A9E7R649-F1
#
_cell.length_a   1.000
_cell.length_b   1.000
_cell.length_c   1.000
_cell.angle_alpha   90.00
_cell.angle_beta   90.00
_cell.angle_gamma   90.00
#
_symmetry.space_group_name_H-M   'P 1'
#
loop_
_entity.id
_entity.type
_entity.pdbx_description
1 polymer ?
#
loop_
_entity_poly.entity_id
_entity_poly.type
_entity_poly.pdbx_seq_one_letter_code
_entity_poly.pdbx_strand_id
1 'polypeptide(L)'
;MTEYGVVTRNAEETEWAEFDAAFFEVKDVAGRPRDPLSNAVNMVSCFGDNAAANENPDLVPVNPDGQKATRDRTYFDWAYICPTHEGYREGLLEIVEDCVAENEDVRLDDVGFPRPEYCYCDRCNREFEGWLEERHEAGGPAPEESGVEDRYEWRASVITEFVAEAADRIPGRTYLTLYPDPYEGHLYERAGIDVEALAEYVDEFVVPLYDTHYGTTYWLEIIASAFEDRLSALDVPFSVELYAVEVDIDDLLHAVEVAEAYGNRVLFGYDASNARAALRRRDAESREGVSY
;
A
#
# COMPACT_ATOMS: atom_id res chain seq x y z
N MET A 1 -4.98 -14.78 19.10
CA MET A 1 -4.85 -13.42 19.65
C MET A 1 -4.38 -12.58 18.50
N THR A 2 -5.02 -11.44 18.25
CA THR A 2 -4.59 -10.52 17.19
C THR A 2 -3.20 -10.00 17.54
N GLU A 3 -2.31 -9.97 16.55
CA GLU A 3 -0.94 -9.45 16.72
C GLU A 3 -0.92 -7.93 16.48
N TYR A 4 -0.14 -7.21 17.28
CA TYR A 4 0.01 -5.76 17.17
C TYR A 4 1.32 -5.42 16.52
N GLY A 5 1.31 -4.54 15.52
CA GLY A 5 2.52 -4.10 14.85
C GLY A 5 2.70 -2.60 14.85
N VAL A 6 3.92 -2.15 14.58
CA VAL A 6 4.25 -0.73 14.39
C VAL A 6 4.73 -0.49 12.97
N VAL A 7 4.31 0.61 12.35
CA VAL A 7 4.87 1.11 11.10
C VAL A 7 5.65 2.38 11.41
N THR A 8 6.96 2.36 11.15
CA THR A 8 7.87 3.40 11.63
C THR A 8 9.08 3.62 10.73
N ARG A 9 9.65 4.81 10.85
CA ARG A 9 10.96 5.19 10.30
C ARG A 9 12.07 5.26 11.35
N ASN A 10 11.76 4.95 12.61
CA ASN A 10 12.70 5.01 13.73
C ASN A 10 13.14 3.59 14.10
N ALA A 11 14.40 3.25 13.86
CA ALA A 11 14.93 1.91 14.10
C ALA A 11 14.78 1.44 15.56
N GLU A 12 14.87 2.35 16.54
CA GLU A 12 14.71 1.99 17.96
C GLU A 12 13.30 1.48 18.29
N GLU A 13 12.28 1.87 17.52
CA GLU A 13 10.89 1.48 17.77
C GLU A 13 10.59 0.05 17.30
N THR A 14 11.42 -0.52 16.42
CA THR A 14 11.26 -1.90 15.93
C THR A 14 11.63 -2.95 16.98
N GLU A 15 12.34 -2.55 18.04
CA GLU A 15 12.75 -3.43 19.15
C GLU A 15 11.80 -3.35 20.36
N TRP A 16 10.71 -2.57 20.27
CA TRP A 16 9.81 -2.37 21.40
C TRP A 16 8.95 -3.61 21.66
N ALA A 17 9.03 -4.13 22.87
CA ALA A 17 8.39 -5.39 23.27
C ALA A 17 6.86 -5.35 23.31
N GLU A 18 6.24 -4.18 23.14
CA GLU A 18 4.79 -4.04 23.04
C GLU A 18 4.23 -4.39 21.65
N PHE A 19 5.09 -4.48 20.64
CA PHE A 19 4.70 -4.85 19.29
C PHE A 19 5.23 -6.25 18.95
N ASP A 20 4.36 -7.08 18.38
CA ASP A 20 4.66 -8.43 17.89
C ASP A 20 5.38 -8.39 16.53
N ALA A 21 5.17 -7.31 15.76
CA ALA A 21 5.79 -7.10 14.46
C ALA A 21 6.19 -5.63 14.24
N ALA A 22 7.21 -5.40 13.43
CA ALA A 22 7.63 -4.07 13.02
C ALA A 22 7.75 -3.98 11.50
N PHE A 23 7.20 -2.92 10.93
CA PHE A 23 7.33 -2.54 9.54
C PHE A 23 8.16 -1.26 9.47
N PHE A 24 9.29 -1.31 8.77
CA PHE A 24 10.26 -0.22 8.72
C PHE A 24 10.26 0.48 7.36
N GLU A 25 10.00 1.78 7.35
CA GLU A 25 9.98 2.61 6.14
C GLU A 25 11.41 2.85 5.58
N VAL A 26 11.87 1.90 4.77
CA VAL A 26 13.13 2.02 4.00
C VAL A 26 13.01 3.15 2.99
N LYS A 27 11.90 3.22 2.27
CA LYS A 27 11.58 4.32 1.35
C LYS A 27 10.17 4.80 1.62
N ASP A 28 10.03 6.06 2.03
CA ASP A 28 8.74 6.74 2.18
C ASP A 28 8.42 7.63 0.96
N VAL A 29 7.19 8.15 0.88
CA VAL A 29 6.76 9.07 -0.20
C VAL A 29 7.53 10.40 -0.25
N ALA A 30 8.32 10.74 0.78
CA ALA A 30 9.20 11.90 0.71
C ALA A 30 10.42 11.65 -0.19
N GLY A 31 10.67 10.38 -0.57
CA GLY A 31 11.76 9.98 -1.47
C GLY A 31 13.11 9.91 -0.78
N ARG A 32 13.13 9.67 0.53
CA ARG A 32 14.36 9.62 1.32
C ARG A 32 14.64 8.18 1.76
N PRO A 33 15.58 7.47 1.11
CA PRO A 33 15.90 6.12 1.50
C PRO A 33 16.61 6.07 2.86
N ARG A 34 16.40 4.98 3.58
CA ARG A 34 17.09 4.57 4.80
C ARG A 34 17.70 3.19 4.56
N ASP A 35 18.68 2.82 5.38
CA ASP A 35 19.23 1.46 5.30
C ASP A 35 18.19 0.45 5.81
N PRO A 36 17.94 -0.66 5.08
CA PRO A 36 17.06 -1.73 5.55
C PRO A 36 17.50 -2.32 6.88
N LEU A 37 16.54 -2.92 7.60
CA LEU A 37 16.79 -3.55 8.90
C LEU A 37 16.52 -5.04 8.83
N SER A 38 17.36 -5.83 9.51
CA SER A 38 17.21 -7.28 9.55
C SER A 38 16.10 -7.76 10.50
N ASN A 39 15.69 -6.92 11.46
CA ASN A 39 14.74 -7.25 12.51
C ASN A 39 13.33 -6.67 12.28
N ALA A 40 13.01 -6.19 11.09
CA ALA A 40 11.71 -5.64 10.72
C ALA A 40 11.37 -5.99 9.27
N VAL A 41 10.07 -6.03 8.94
CA VAL A 41 9.60 -6.12 7.56
C VAL A 41 9.90 -4.79 6.89
N ASN A 42 10.77 -4.80 5.88
CA ASN A 42 11.18 -3.57 5.20
C ASN A 42 10.10 -3.11 4.22
N MET A 43 9.77 -1.82 4.26
CA MET A 43 8.66 -1.22 3.52
C MET A 43 9.14 -0.20 2.49
N VAL A 44 8.63 -0.30 1.27
CA VAL A 44 9.05 0.49 0.12
C VAL A 44 7.84 1.16 -0.56
N SER A 45 7.69 2.48 -0.38
CA SER A 45 6.79 3.31 -1.21
C SER A 45 7.27 3.27 -2.66
N CYS A 46 6.56 2.56 -3.52
CA CYS A 46 6.96 2.27 -4.89
C CYS A 46 6.80 3.51 -5.77
N PHE A 47 5.56 3.86 -6.12
CA PHE A 47 5.26 4.91 -7.09
C PHE A 47 4.85 6.24 -6.45
N GLY A 48 5.02 6.40 -5.14
CA GLY A 48 5.03 7.68 -4.44
C GLY A 48 6.46 8.17 -4.19
N ASP A 49 6.83 9.33 -4.75
CA ASP A 49 8.16 9.91 -4.52
C ASP A 49 8.22 11.41 -4.81
N ASN A 50 8.22 12.22 -3.75
CA ASN A 50 8.33 13.67 -3.86
C ASN A 50 9.73 14.15 -4.28
N ALA A 51 10.80 13.44 -3.91
CA ALA A 51 12.16 13.86 -4.25
C ALA A 51 12.42 13.63 -5.73
N ALA A 52 12.14 12.43 -6.23
CA ALA A 52 12.31 12.06 -7.63
C ALA A 52 11.43 12.92 -8.55
N ALA A 53 10.18 13.21 -8.16
CA ALA A 53 9.30 14.08 -8.92
C ALA A 53 9.82 15.53 -9.04
N ASN A 54 10.48 16.04 -8.00
CA ASN A 54 11.08 17.38 -8.00
C ASN A 54 12.37 17.43 -8.81
N GLU A 55 13.20 16.38 -8.73
CA GLU A 55 14.49 16.29 -9.44
C GLU A 55 14.31 16.03 -10.92
N ASN A 56 13.41 15.11 -11.29
CA ASN A 56 13.11 14.75 -12.67
C ASN A 56 11.60 14.80 -12.94
N PRO A 57 11.10 15.96 -13.41
CA PRO A 57 9.68 16.15 -13.68
C PRO A 57 9.12 15.30 -14.84
N ASP A 58 9.95 14.58 -15.60
CA ASP A 58 9.54 13.67 -16.69
C ASP A 58 9.12 12.28 -16.16
N LEU A 59 9.43 12.00 -14.90
CA LEU A 59 8.94 10.82 -14.16
C LEU A 59 7.46 10.94 -13.80
N VAL A 60 6.95 12.18 -13.70
CA VAL A 60 5.61 12.44 -13.15
C VAL A 60 4.53 12.19 -14.20
N PRO A 61 3.51 11.36 -13.91
CA PRO A 61 2.36 11.17 -14.80
C PRO A 61 1.66 12.47 -15.15
N VAL A 62 1.18 12.57 -16.40
CA VAL A 62 0.32 13.67 -16.84
C VAL A 62 -1.03 13.19 -17.38
N ASN A 63 -2.04 14.03 -17.23
CA ASN A 63 -3.34 13.88 -17.89
C ASN A 63 -3.32 14.51 -19.30
N PRO A 64 -4.40 14.40 -20.10
CA PRO A 64 -4.49 14.97 -21.45
C PRO A 64 -4.29 16.49 -21.52
N ASP A 65 -4.54 17.22 -20.43
CA ASP A 65 -4.31 18.68 -20.34
C ASP A 65 -2.83 19.02 -20.00
N GLY A 66 -1.93 18.02 -19.97
CA GLY A 66 -0.52 18.18 -19.64
C GLY A 66 -0.28 18.41 -18.14
N GLN A 67 -1.26 18.11 -17.31
CA GLN A 67 -1.22 18.39 -15.89
C GLN A 67 -0.56 17.26 -15.10
N LYS A 68 0.41 17.59 -14.24
CA LYS A 68 1.21 16.63 -13.47
C LYS A 68 0.54 16.15 -12.18
N ALA A 69 0.62 14.84 -11.90
CA ALA A 69 0.13 14.19 -10.67
C ALA A 69 1.02 14.46 -9.45
N THR A 70 1.07 15.72 -9.01
CA THR A 70 1.90 16.18 -7.88
C THR A 70 1.04 16.54 -6.67
N ARG A 71 1.65 16.56 -5.48
CA ARG A 71 1.03 17.01 -4.21
C ARG A 71 0.46 18.44 -4.22
N ASP A 72 0.85 19.28 -5.18
CA ASP A 72 0.30 20.63 -5.33
C ASP A 72 -1.14 20.62 -5.89
N ARG A 73 -1.66 19.44 -6.24
CA ARG A 73 -3.01 19.24 -6.76
C ARG A 73 -3.97 18.73 -5.70
N THR A 74 -5.23 19.12 -5.86
CA THR A 74 -6.31 18.59 -5.03
C THR A 74 -6.37 17.08 -5.15
N TYR A 75 -6.53 16.42 -4.00
CA TYR A 75 -6.65 14.97 -3.85
C TYR A 75 -5.39 14.15 -4.16
N PHE A 76 -4.22 14.78 -4.02
CA PHE A 76 -2.90 14.15 -4.05
C PHE A 76 -2.15 14.48 -2.76
N ASP A 77 -1.85 13.47 -1.95
CA ASP A 77 -1.09 13.65 -0.71
C ASP A 77 0.44 13.65 -0.97
N TRP A 78 0.86 13.06 -2.09
CA TRP A 78 2.24 13.03 -2.59
C TRP A 78 2.30 13.15 -4.12
N ALA A 79 3.51 13.28 -4.66
CA ALA A 79 3.75 13.18 -6.09
C ALA A 79 3.89 11.73 -6.55
N TYR A 80 3.20 11.39 -7.64
CA TYR A 80 3.28 10.07 -8.24
C TYR A 80 4.42 9.99 -9.25
N ILE A 81 5.01 8.81 -9.35
CA ILE A 81 5.96 8.41 -10.37
C ILE A 81 5.27 7.44 -11.34
N CYS A 82 5.56 7.57 -12.62
CA CYS A 82 4.94 6.78 -13.67
C CYS A 82 5.37 5.30 -13.59
N PRO A 83 4.44 4.34 -13.39
CA PRO A 83 4.78 2.92 -13.30
C PRO A 83 5.41 2.33 -14.57
N THR A 84 5.23 2.98 -15.72
CA THR A 84 5.81 2.56 -17.02
C THR A 84 7.23 3.07 -17.24
N HIS A 85 7.82 3.80 -16.28
CA HIS A 85 9.19 4.29 -16.42
C HIS A 85 10.17 3.18 -16.03
N GLU A 86 10.69 2.44 -17.03
CA GLU A 86 11.58 1.28 -16.87
C GLU A 86 12.70 1.52 -15.85
N GLY A 87 13.53 2.55 -16.03
CA GLY A 87 14.67 2.78 -15.12
C GLY A 87 14.28 3.15 -13.68
N TYR A 88 13.03 3.60 -13.44
CA TYR A 88 12.55 3.83 -12.08
C TYR A 88 12.01 2.52 -11.49
N ARG A 89 11.34 1.71 -12.31
CA ARG A 89 10.89 0.35 -11.94
C ARG A 89 12.07 -0.54 -11.58
N GLU A 90 13.13 -0.54 -12.39
CA GLU A 90 14.38 -1.25 -12.12
C GLU A 90 14.99 -0.81 -10.78
N GLY A 91 15.09 0.51 -10.55
CA GLY A 91 15.60 1.03 -9.27
C GLY A 91 14.74 0.64 -8.06
N LEU A 92 13.41 0.52 -8.20
CA LEU A 92 12.56 0.00 -7.13
C LEU A 92 12.86 -1.48 -6.85
N LEU A 93 13.04 -2.30 -7.88
CA LEU A 93 13.36 -3.71 -7.73
C LEU A 93 14.76 -3.90 -7.09
N GLU A 94 15.73 -3.04 -7.39
CA GLU A 94 17.02 -3.02 -6.70
C GLU A 94 16.85 -2.71 -5.20
N ILE A 95 16.00 -1.75 -4.83
CA ILE A 95 15.70 -1.45 -3.42
C ILE A 95 15.03 -2.65 -2.74
N VAL A 96 14.13 -3.36 -3.44
CA VAL A 96 13.52 -4.59 -2.92
C VAL A 96 14.58 -5.67 -2.67
N GLU A 97 15.54 -5.85 -3.57
CA GLU A 97 16.65 -6.79 -3.39
C GLU A 97 17.53 -6.42 -2.18
N ASP A 98 17.82 -5.13 -1.98
CA ASP A 98 18.55 -4.64 -0.80
C ASP A 98 17.77 -4.92 0.50
N CYS A 99 16.45 -4.75 0.50
CA CYS A 99 15.58 -5.11 1.62
C CYS A 99 15.62 -6.62 1.92
N VAL A 100 15.51 -7.44 0.87
CA VAL A 100 15.55 -8.91 0.96
C VAL A 100 16.88 -9.42 1.52
N ALA A 101 17.98 -8.72 1.24
CA ALA A 101 19.29 -9.07 1.77
C ALA A 101 19.37 -8.97 3.31
N GLU A 102 18.54 -8.11 3.93
CA GLU A 102 18.50 -7.92 5.38
C GLU A 102 17.35 -8.71 6.04
N ASN A 103 16.17 -8.78 5.40
CA ASN A 103 14.99 -9.51 5.90
C ASN A 103 14.21 -10.17 4.75
N GLU A 104 13.78 -11.42 4.91
CA GLU A 104 13.10 -12.17 3.85
C GLU A 104 11.70 -11.64 3.50
N ASP A 105 11.06 -10.90 4.41
CA ASP A 105 9.73 -10.31 4.25
C ASP A 105 9.84 -8.85 3.80
N VAL A 106 9.01 -8.44 2.83
CA VAL A 106 8.99 -7.06 2.30
C VAL A 106 7.55 -6.58 2.13
N ARG A 107 7.32 -5.30 2.43
CA ARG A 107 6.06 -4.61 2.15
C ARG A 107 6.21 -3.62 1.00
N LEU A 108 5.41 -3.81 -0.04
CA LEU A 108 5.25 -2.87 -1.14
C LEU A 108 4.13 -1.89 -0.81
N ASP A 109 4.48 -0.61 -0.73
CA ASP A 109 3.54 0.48 -0.46
C ASP A 109 3.40 1.42 -1.66
N ASP A 110 2.32 2.20 -1.70
CA ASP A 110 2.05 3.17 -2.79
C ASP A 110 2.19 2.58 -4.20
N VAL A 111 1.77 1.32 -4.36
CA VAL A 111 1.73 0.62 -5.64
C VAL A 111 0.49 1.10 -6.39
N GLY A 112 0.67 1.53 -7.64
CA GLY A 112 -0.44 1.92 -8.51
C GLY A 112 -0.19 3.20 -9.30
N PHE A 113 -1.07 3.40 -10.25
CA PHE A 113 -1.23 4.65 -10.98
C PHE A 113 -1.94 5.71 -10.11
N PRO A 114 -1.81 7.00 -10.42
CA PRO A 114 -2.45 8.08 -9.67
C PRO A 114 -3.99 8.04 -9.64
N ARG A 115 -4.64 8.46 -10.73
CA ARG A 115 -6.10 8.54 -10.88
C ARG A 115 -6.48 8.19 -12.32
N PRO A 116 -7.76 7.85 -12.61
CA PRO A 116 -8.19 7.40 -13.94
C PRO A 116 -7.84 8.38 -15.07
N GLU A 117 -7.82 9.68 -14.78
CA GLU A 117 -7.58 10.73 -15.76
C GLU A 117 -6.10 10.91 -16.16
N TYR A 118 -5.15 10.20 -15.55
CA TYR A 118 -3.71 10.35 -15.79
C TYR A 118 -3.11 9.21 -16.63
N CYS A 119 -1.82 9.36 -16.95
CA CYS A 119 -1.05 8.43 -17.78
C CYS A 119 -1.45 8.47 -19.26
N TYR A 120 -1.58 9.69 -19.78
CA TYR A 120 -1.83 9.99 -21.19
C TYR A 120 -0.65 10.72 -21.85
N CYS A 121 0.56 10.58 -21.30
CA CYS A 121 1.77 11.09 -21.94
C CYS A 121 2.19 10.21 -23.14
N ASP A 122 3.10 10.73 -23.96
CA ASP A 122 3.59 10.02 -25.15
C ASP A 122 4.14 8.61 -24.84
N ARG A 123 4.80 8.43 -23.69
CA ARG A 123 5.26 7.10 -23.23
C ARG A 123 4.07 6.18 -22.98
N CYS A 124 3.17 6.54 -22.07
CA CYS A 124 2.02 5.71 -21.73
C CYS A 124 1.11 5.42 -22.94
N ASN A 125 0.92 6.37 -23.85
CA ASN A 125 0.11 6.14 -25.05
C ASN A 125 0.79 5.14 -25.98
N ARG A 126 2.11 5.25 -26.19
CA ARG A 126 2.87 4.28 -26.99
C ARG A 126 2.85 2.88 -26.37
N GLU A 127 3.05 2.77 -25.05
CA GLU A 127 3.00 1.46 -24.36
C GLU A 127 1.60 0.84 -24.46
N PHE A 128 0.54 1.65 -24.30
CA PHE A 128 -0.84 1.19 -24.46
C PHE A 128 -1.14 0.75 -25.90
N GLU A 129 -0.69 1.50 -26.91
CA GLU A 129 -0.83 1.13 -28.32
C GLU A 129 -0.11 -0.19 -28.62
N GLY A 130 1.11 -0.37 -28.13
CA GLY A 130 1.86 -1.64 -28.26
C GLY A 130 1.14 -2.80 -27.58
N TRP A 131 0.63 -2.60 -26.36
CA TRP A 131 -0.16 -3.62 -25.66
C TRP A 131 -1.42 -4.02 -26.42
N LEU A 132 -2.11 -3.08 -27.07
CA LEU A 132 -3.26 -3.37 -27.92
C LEU A 132 -2.88 -4.22 -29.15
N GLU A 133 -1.74 -3.91 -29.78
CA GLU A 133 -1.21 -4.69 -30.91
C GLU A 133 -0.91 -6.13 -30.46
N GLU A 134 -0.18 -6.31 -29.36
CA GLU A 134 0.16 -7.63 -28.81
C GLU A 134 -1.10 -8.43 -28.43
N ARG A 135 -2.06 -7.80 -27.76
CA ARG A 135 -3.34 -8.43 -27.42
C ARG A 135 -4.11 -8.88 -28.66
N HIS A 136 -4.11 -8.06 -29.71
CA HIS A 136 -4.75 -8.42 -30.97
C HIS A 136 -4.06 -9.61 -31.64
N GLU A 137 -2.73 -9.64 -31.66
CA GLU A 137 -1.95 -10.78 -32.17
C GLU A 137 -2.23 -12.07 -31.39
N ALA A 138 -2.51 -11.96 -30.09
CA ALA A 138 -2.95 -13.07 -29.25
C ALA A 138 -4.41 -13.52 -29.48
N GLY A 139 -5.14 -12.88 -30.41
CA GLY A 139 -6.52 -13.20 -30.79
C GLY A 139 -7.59 -12.33 -30.14
N GLY A 140 -7.20 -11.21 -29.50
CA GLY A 140 -8.12 -10.21 -28.96
C GLY A 140 -8.75 -9.29 -30.02
N PRO A 141 -9.61 -8.35 -29.60
CA PRO A 141 -10.22 -7.34 -30.47
C PRO A 141 -9.18 -6.51 -31.22
N ALA A 142 -9.56 -5.91 -32.34
CA ALA A 142 -8.66 -5.02 -33.08
C ALA A 142 -8.37 -3.74 -32.27
N PRO A 143 -7.18 -3.12 -32.41
CA PRO A 143 -6.85 -1.89 -31.67
C PRO A 143 -7.86 -0.75 -31.86
N GLU A 144 -8.52 -0.66 -33.02
CA GLU A 144 -9.54 0.35 -33.32
C GLU A 144 -10.85 0.15 -32.55
N GLU A 145 -11.06 -1.04 -31.97
CA GLU A 145 -12.19 -1.38 -31.11
C GLU A 145 -11.91 -1.07 -29.63
N SER A 146 -10.72 -0.57 -29.31
CA SER A 146 -10.33 -0.22 -27.93
C SER A 146 -11.10 0.97 -27.37
N GLY A 147 -11.37 0.90 -26.07
CA GLY A 147 -12.00 1.93 -25.26
C GLY A 147 -11.27 2.16 -23.95
N VAL A 148 -11.97 2.78 -23.00
CA VAL A 148 -11.41 3.11 -21.68
C VAL A 148 -11.14 1.86 -20.84
N GLU A 149 -11.98 0.83 -20.96
CA GLU A 149 -11.81 -0.43 -20.23
C GLU A 149 -10.51 -1.13 -20.61
N ASP A 150 -10.12 -1.14 -21.89
CA ASP A 150 -8.86 -1.70 -22.34
C ASP A 150 -7.66 -0.96 -21.72
N ARG A 151 -7.79 0.34 -21.47
CA ARG A 151 -6.76 1.12 -20.77
C ARG A 151 -6.71 0.79 -19.29
N TYR A 152 -7.82 0.47 -18.65
CA TYR A 152 -7.83 -0.01 -17.27
C TYR A 152 -7.19 -1.40 -17.19
N GLU A 153 -7.46 -2.28 -18.15
CA GLU A 153 -6.84 -3.60 -18.27
C GLU A 153 -5.33 -3.50 -18.44
N TRP A 154 -4.86 -2.65 -19.36
CA TRP A 154 -3.42 -2.38 -19.52
C TRP A 154 -2.79 -1.81 -18.24
N ARG A 155 -3.45 -0.87 -17.56
CA ARG A 155 -2.94 -0.33 -16.29
C ARG A 155 -2.86 -1.42 -15.23
N ALA A 156 -3.85 -2.29 -15.16
CA ALA A 156 -3.82 -3.44 -14.26
C ALA A 156 -2.65 -4.37 -14.58
N SER A 157 -2.43 -4.71 -15.85
CA SER A 157 -1.32 -5.59 -16.24
C SER A 157 0.04 -5.00 -15.85
N VAL A 158 0.27 -3.71 -16.07
CA VAL A 158 1.52 -3.03 -15.69
C VAL A 158 1.80 -3.14 -14.19
N ILE A 159 0.78 -2.98 -13.34
CA ILE A 159 0.93 -3.08 -11.89
C ILE A 159 1.11 -4.54 -11.46
N THR A 160 0.30 -5.46 -11.97
CA THR A 160 0.39 -6.89 -11.66
C THR A 160 1.75 -7.45 -12.04
N GLU A 161 2.28 -7.09 -13.22
CA GLU A 161 3.63 -7.49 -13.64
C GLU A 161 4.72 -6.95 -12.72
N PHE A 162 4.62 -5.68 -12.28
CA PHE A 162 5.58 -5.13 -11.32
C PHE A 162 5.55 -5.88 -9.98
N VAL A 163 4.35 -6.17 -9.45
CA VAL A 163 4.21 -6.87 -8.18
C VAL A 163 4.68 -8.32 -8.31
N ALA A 164 4.37 -9.00 -9.41
CA ALA A 164 4.87 -10.35 -9.69
C ALA A 164 6.41 -10.38 -9.72
N GLU A 165 7.04 -9.42 -10.40
CA GLU A 165 8.50 -9.32 -10.44
C GLU A 165 9.12 -9.00 -9.08
N ALA A 166 8.46 -8.19 -8.25
CA ALA A 166 8.91 -7.92 -6.89
C ALA A 166 8.76 -9.18 -6.02
N ALA A 167 7.62 -9.86 -6.09
CA ALA A 167 7.35 -11.09 -5.34
C ALA A 167 8.32 -12.22 -5.69
N ASP A 168 8.69 -12.37 -6.98
CA ASP A 168 9.71 -13.34 -7.42
C ASP A 168 11.09 -13.13 -6.76
N ARG A 169 11.37 -11.92 -6.25
CA ARG A 169 12.60 -11.58 -5.54
C ARG A 169 12.50 -11.73 -4.03
N ILE A 170 11.29 -11.80 -3.48
CA ILE A 170 11.01 -11.85 -2.05
C ILE A 170 10.85 -13.32 -1.64
N PRO A 171 11.82 -13.93 -0.92
CA PRO A 171 11.76 -15.34 -0.56
C PRO A 171 10.82 -15.62 0.62
N GLY A 172 10.55 -14.61 1.45
CA GLY A 172 9.59 -14.64 2.54
C GLY A 172 8.22 -14.15 2.08
N ARG A 173 7.57 -13.34 2.92
CA ARG A 173 6.22 -12.84 2.71
C ARG A 173 6.23 -11.52 1.95
N THR A 174 5.39 -11.45 0.92
CA THR A 174 5.08 -10.21 0.21
C THR A 174 3.83 -9.57 0.81
N TYR A 175 4.01 -8.40 1.40
CA TYR A 175 2.91 -7.54 1.85
C TYR A 175 2.62 -6.47 0.81
N LEU A 176 1.34 -6.16 0.57
CA LEU A 176 0.96 -5.06 -0.33
C LEU A 176 -0.08 -4.14 0.31
N THR A 177 0.18 -2.84 0.31
CA THR A 177 -0.80 -1.86 0.79
C THR A 177 -1.88 -1.59 -0.26
N LEU A 178 -3.15 -1.68 0.14
CA LEU A 178 -4.28 -1.25 -0.68
C LEU A 178 -4.75 0.15 -0.25
N TYR A 179 -5.29 0.94 -1.18
CA TYR A 179 -6.09 2.10 -0.79
C TYR A 179 -7.33 1.63 -0.01
N PRO A 180 -7.83 2.42 0.97
CA PRO A 180 -8.97 2.04 1.80
C PRO A 180 -10.32 2.23 1.07
N ASP A 181 -10.43 1.63 -0.11
CA ASP A 181 -11.63 1.60 -0.94
C ASP A 181 -11.99 0.14 -1.25
N PRO A 182 -12.97 -0.44 -0.53
CA PRO A 182 -13.33 -1.85 -0.67
C PRO A 182 -14.26 -2.10 -1.88
N TYR A 183 -14.73 -1.06 -2.57
CA TYR A 183 -15.70 -1.23 -3.66
C TYR A 183 -15.07 -1.94 -4.87
N GLU A 184 -15.81 -2.90 -5.41
CA GLU A 184 -15.42 -3.63 -6.62
C GLU A 184 -15.17 -2.67 -7.79
N GLY A 185 -14.10 -2.90 -8.55
CA GLY A 185 -13.70 -2.08 -9.70
C GLY A 185 -13.04 -0.73 -9.35
N HIS A 186 -13.27 -0.14 -8.18
CA HIS A 186 -12.74 1.18 -7.86
C HIS A 186 -11.21 1.24 -7.86
N LEU A 187 -10.54 0.29 -7.21
CA LEU A 187 -9.07 0.23 -7.18
C LEU A 187 -8.48 -0.04 -8.57
N TYR A 188 -9.16 -0.88 -9.35
CA TYR A 188 -8.81 -1.23 -10.72
C TYR A 188 -8.85 0.02 -11.63
N GLU A 189 -9.98 0.72 -11.68
CA GLU A 189 -10.13 1.94 -12.48
C GLU A 189 -9.21 3.06 -11.99
N ARG A 190 -9.13 3.24 -10.66
CA ARG A 190 -8.39 4.33 -10.04
C ARG A 190 -6.90 4.20 -10.26
N ALA A 191 -6.35 3.03 -9.92
CA ALA A 191 -4.92 2.84 -9.71
C ALA A 191 -4.34 1.67 -10.52
N GLY A 192 -5.15 0.94 -11.30
CA GLY A 192 -4.70 -0.28 -11.95
C GLY A 192 -4.42 -1.39 -10.95
N ILE A 193 -5.11 -1.41 -9.81
CA ILE A 193 -4.95 -2.47 -8.80
C ILE A 193 -6.07 -3.48 -9.00
N ASP A 194 -5.73 -4.59 -9.65
CA ASP A 194 -6.58 -5.79 -9.77
C ASP A 194 -6.30 -6.68 -8.56
N VAL A 195 -7.15 -6.63 -7.53
CA VAL A 195 -6.91 -7.31 -6.26
C VAL A 195 -6.92 -8.83 -6.45
N GLU A 196 -7.78 -9.31 -7.34
CA GLU A 196 -7.96 -10.70 -7.67
C GLU A 196 -6.72 -11.27 -8.36
N ALA A 197 -6.12 -10.52 -9.31
CA ALA A 197 -4.86 -10.91 -9.94
C ALA A 197 -3.65 -10.78 -8.99
N LEU A 198 -3.63 -9.74 -8.15
CA LEU A 198 -2.55 -9.51 -7.18
C LEU A 198 -2.52 -10.54 -6.06
N ALA A 199 -3.65 -11.15 -5.72
CA ALA A 199 -3.76 -12.21 -4.73
C ALA A 199 -2.90 -13.45 -5.04
N GLU A 200 -2.47 -13.64 -6.31
CA GLU A 200 -1.53 -14.71 -6.67
C GLU A 200 -0.10 -14.47 -6.18
N TYR A 201 0.26 -13.21 -5.88
CA TYR A 201 1.63 -12.76 -5.58
C TYR A 201 1.77 -12.15 -4.18
N VAL A 202 0.66 -11.93 -3.48
CA VAL A 202 0.63 -11.23 -2.20
C VAL A 202 0.19 -12.18 -1.09
N ASP A 203 1.02 -12.32 -0.06
CA ASP A 203 0.74 -13.17 1.09
C ASP A 203 -0.20 -12.49 2.11
N GLU A 204 -0.21 -11.16 2.14
CA GLU A 204 -1.07 -10.39 3.03
C GLU A 204 -1.25 -8.95 2.56
N PHE A 205 -2.49 -8.49 2.47
CA PHE A 205 -2.77 -7.09 2.19
C PHE A 205 -2.73 -6.24 3.46
N VAL A 206 -2.35 -4.97 3.35
CA VAL A 206 -2.46 -4.00 4.45
C VAL A 206 -3.37 -2.86 4.03
N VAL A 207 -4.37 -2.56 4.86
CA VAL A 207 -5.36 -1.51 4.59
C VAL A 207 -5.24 -0.39 5.63
N PRO A 208 -4.76 0.80 5.25
CA PRO A 208 -4.66 1.95 6.14
C PRO A 208 -6.04 2.61 6.33
N LEU A 209 -6.62 2.44 7.52
CA LEU A 209 -7.89 3.04 7.93
C LEU A 209 -7.63 4.22 8.87
N TYR A 210 -7.09 5.28 8.29
CA TYR A 210 -6.67 6.47 9.03
C TYR A 210 -7.83 7.41 9.35
N ASP A 211 -7.92 7.76 10.62
CA ASP A 211 -8.66 8.93 11.08
C ASP A 211 -7.86 9.60 12.22
N THR A 212 -7.79 10.91 12.16
CA THR A 212 -7.12 11.76 13.16
C THR A 212 -7.87 11.86 14.49
N HIS A 213 -9.07 11.27 14.59
CA HIS A 213 -9.89 11.38 15.80
C HIS A 213 -10.47 10.06 16.31
N TYR A 214 -10.93 9.18 15.42
CA TYR A 214 -11.71 7.97 15.74
C TYR A 214 -12.94 8.22 16.63
N GLY A 215 -13.48 9.45 16.63
CA GLY A 215 -14.66 9.81 17.43
C GLY A 215 -15.92 9.03 17.07
N THR A 216 -15.90 8.29 15.96
CA THR A 216 -16.80 7.16 15.71
C THR A 216 -16.08 6.12 14.86
N THR A 217 -16.38 4.84 15.08
CA THR A 217 -15.73 3.70 14.42
C THR A 217 -16.61 3.01 13.37
N TYR A 218 -17.85 3.47 13.14
CA TYR A 218 -18.78 2.80 12.21
C TYR A 218 -18.23 2.71 10.78
N TRP A 219 -17.49 3.71 10.31
CA TRP A 219 -16.87 3.69 8.98
C TRP A 219 -15.71 2.69 8.88
N LEU A 220 -14.99 2.48 9.97
CA LEU A 220 -13.84 1.61 10.09
C LEU A 220 -14.36 0.20 10.06
N GLU A 221 -15.40 -0.08 10.86
CA GLU A 221 -16.16 -1.34 10.84
C GLU A 221 -16.66 -1.66 9.43
N ILE A 222 -17.38 -0.73 8.78
CA ILE A 222 -17.95 -0.95 7.44
C ILE A 222 -16.86 -1.21 6.39
N ILE A 223 -15.76 -0.46 6.41
CA ILE A 223 -14.68 -0.64 5.43
C ILE A 223 -13.92 -1.94 5.71
N ALA A 224 -13.57 -2.20 6.96
CA ALA A 224 -12.85 -3.41 7.36
C ALA A 224 -13.68 -4.68 7.07
N SER A 225 -14.98 -4.68 7.38
CA SER A 225 -15.87 -5.80 7.06
C SER A 225 -16.00 -6.03 5.55
N ALA A 226 -16.02 -4.97 4.76
CA ALA A 226 -16.09 -5.09 3.31
C ALA A 226 -14.78 -5.66 2.71
N PHE A 227 -13.62 -5.32 3.28
CA PHE A 227 -12.36 -5.98 2.93
C PHE A 227 -12.31 -7.43 3.41
N GLU A 228 -12.84 -7.75 4.59
CA GLU A 228 -12.97 -9.14 5.06
C GLU A 228 -13.80 -9.97 4.07
N ASP A 229 -14.98 -9.49 3.67
CA ASP A 229 -15.84 -10.17 2.70
C ASP A 229 -15.12 -10.40 1.36
N ARG A 230 -14.40 -9.37 0.86
CA ARG A 230 -13.71 -9.43 -0.43
C ARG A 230 -12.48 -10.35 -0.40
N LEU A 231 -11.63 -10.21 0.61
CA LEU A 231 -10.33 -10.89 0.66
C LEU A 231 -10.44 -12.33 1.17
N SER A 232 -11.44 -12.63 2.01
CA SER A 232 -11.76 -14.01 2.39
C SER A 232 -12.22 -14.86 1.19
N ALA A 233 -12.86 -14.25 0.19
CA ALA A 233 -13.21 -14.93 -1.05
C ALA A 233 -11.98 -15.33 -1.90
N LEU A 234 -10.84 -14.69 -1.67
CA LEU A 234 -9.56 -14.94 -2.32
C LEU A 234 -8.59 -15.78 -1.46
N ASP A 235 -8.98 -16.14 -0.23
CA ASP A 235 -8.15 -16.84 0.75
C ASP A 235 -6.84 -16.10 1.09
N VAL A 236 -6.84 -14.77 0.99
CA VAL A 236 -5.69 -13.91 1.33
C VAL A 236 -6.02 -13.10 2.59
N PRO A 237 -5.20 -13.16 3.66
CA PRO A 237 -5.42 -12.37 4.86
C PRO A 237 -5.16 -10.88 4.59
N PHE A 238 -5.71 -10.04 5.47
CA PHE A 238 -5.35 -8.63 5.51
C PHE A 238 -5.17 -8.12 6.92
N SER A 239 -4.36 -7.08 7.06
CA SER A 239 -4.14 -6.34 8.28
C SER A 239 -4.66 -4.91 8.16
N VAL A 240 -5.11 -4.35 9.28
CA VAL A 240 -5.58 -2.96 9.33
C VAL A 240 -4.48 -2.09 9.93
N GLU A 241 -4.13 -0.99 9.25
CA GLU A 241 -3.20 0.01 9.78
C GLU A 241 -3.97 1.24 10.27
N LEU A 242 -3.76 1.61 11.54
CA LEU A 242 -4.41 2.72 12.22
C LEU A 242 -3.45 3.90 12.37
N TYR A 243 -4.01 5.11 12.35
CA TYR A 243 -3.29 6.34 12.55
C TYR A 243 -3.15 6.61 14.06
N ALA A 244 -1.94 6.69 14.59
CA ALA A 244 -1.75 6.83 16.04
C ALA A 244 -1.40 8.25 16.51
N VAL A 245 -1.17 9.21 15.60
CA VAL A 245 -0.63 10.54 15.97
C VAL A 245 -1.71 11.42 16.60
N GLU A 246 -1.44 11.90 17.81
CA GLU A 246 -2.30 12.88 18.52
C GLU A 246 -3.77 12.43 18.69
N VAL A 247 -4.04 11.13 18.62
CA VAL A 247 -5.36 10.54 18.87
C VAL A 247 -5.53 10.29 20.37
N ASP A 248 -6.74 10.51 20.91
CA ASP A 248 -7.06 10.14 22.28
C ASP A 248 -6.91 8.62 22.49
N ILE A 249 -6.38 8.20 23.64
CA ILE A 249 -6.12 6.78 23.91
C ILE A 249 -7.41 5.96 23.95
N ASP A 250 -8.52 6.50 24.47
CA ASP A 250 -9.79 5.78 24.52
C ASP A 250 -10.35 5.57 23.11
N ASP A 251 -10.30 6.60 22.27
CA ASP A 251 -10.77 6.53 20.88
C ASP A 251 -9.88 5.59 20.04
N LEU A 252 -8.55 5.62 20.25
CA LEU A 252 -7.62 4.71 19.60
C LEU A 252 -7.87 3.25 20.02
N LEU A 253 -8.08 2.99 21.32
CA LEU A 253 -8.39 1.65 21.81
C LEU A 253 -9.71 1.13 21.22
N HIS A 254 -10.72 1.99 21.08
CA HIS A 254 -11.96 1.60 20.45
C HIS A 254 -11.77 1.28 18.95
N ALA A 255 -10.95 2.04 18.24
CA ALA A 255 -10.58 1.72 16.85
C ALA A 255 -9.82 0.38 16.73
N VAL A 256 -8.93 0.10 17.70
CA VAL A 256 -8.20 -1.17 17.79
C VAL A 256 -9.17 -2.34 17.96
N GLU A 257 -10.14 -2.25 18.88
CA GLU A 257 -11.15 -3.31 19.09
C GLU A 257 -11.92 -3.63 17.80
N VAL A 258 -12.27 -2.61 17.01
CA VAL A 258 -12.96 -2.81 15.74
C VAL A 258 -12.01 -3.42 14.71
N ALA A 259 -10.79 -2.90 14.56
CA ALA A 259 -9.80 -3.44 13.61
C ALA A 259 -9.48 -4.91 13.90
N GLU A 260 -9.35 -5.29 15.17
CA GLU A 260 -9.10 -6.68 15.62
C GLU A 260 -10.19 -7.67 15.24
N ALA A 261 -11.44 -7.19 15.10
CA ALA A 261 -12.56 -8.05 14.78
C ALA A 261 -12.51 -8.56 13.33
N TYR A 262 -11.79 -7.87 12.44
CA TYR A 262 -11.77 -8.14 10.99
C TYR A 262 -10.37 -8.45 10.45
N GLY A 263 -9.34 -7.78 10.94
CA GLY A 263 -7.97 -7.91 10.45
C GLY A 263 -7.15 -8.99 11.16
N ASN A 264 -6.19 -9.56 10.43
CA ASN A 264 -5.20 -10.50 10.96
C ASN A 264 -4.26 -9.84 11.99
N ARG A 265 -3.86 -8.59 11.74
CA ARG A 265 -3.09 -7.73 12.65
C ARG A 265 -3.67 -6.34 12.71
N VAL A 266 -3.36 -5.64 13.79
CA VAL A 266 -3.55 -4.20 13.90
C VAL A 266 -2.18 -3.52 13.93
N LEU A 267 -1.90 -2.74 12.90
CA LEU A 267 -0.66 -1.99 12.75
C LEU A 267 -0.88 -0.53 13.16
N PHE A 268 0.11 0.09 13.79
CA PHE A 268 0.04 1.49 14.21
C PHE A 268 1.06 2.33 13.44
N GLY A 269 0.56 3.25 12.61
CA GLY A 269 1.38 4.18 11.85
C GLY A 269 1.70 5.46 12.62
N TYR A 270 2.87 6.03 12.30
CA TYR A 270 3.31 7.41 12.58
C TYR A 270 3.60 7.80 14.05
N ASP A 271 2.94 7.23 15.07
CA ASP A 271 3.22 7.50 16.49
C ASP A 271 3.24 6.22 17.34
N ALA A 272 4.40 5.56 17.36
CA ALA A 272 4.64 4.37 18.16
C ALA A 272 4.47 4.62 19.67
N SER A 273 4.74 5.84 20.16
CA SER A 273 4.65 6.14 21.59
C SER A 273 3.20 6.16 22.08
N ASN A 274 2.30 6.74 21.29
CA ASN A 274 0.87 6.75 21.60
C ASN A 274 0.27 5.34 21.50
N ALA A 275 0.61 4.59 20.44
CA ALA A 275 0.21 3.20 20.29
C ALA A 275 0.66 2.32 21.46
N ARG A 276 1.93 2.44 21.87
CA ARG A 276 2.46 1.75 23.05
C ARG A 276 1.71 2.11 24.33
N ALA A 277 1.35 3.38 24.51
CA ALA A 277 0.59 3.83 25.67
C ALA A 277 -0.81 3.19 25.69
N ALA A 278 -1.49 3.11 24.55
CA ALA A 278 -2.78 2.44 24.40
C ALA A 278 -2.68 0.95 24.74
N LEU A 279 -1.75 0.22 24.14
CA LEU A 279 -1.57 -1.22 24.40
C LEU A 279 -1.26 -1.52 25.87
N ARG A 280 -0.37 -0.74 26.51
CA ARG A 280 -0.06 -0.88 27.94
C ARG A 280 -1.28 -0.61 28.83
N ARG A 281 -2.13 0.34 28.48
CA ARG A 281 -3.35 0.64 29.24
C ARG A 281 -4.32 -0.55 29.17
N ARG A 282 -4.56 -1.08 27.97
CA ARG A 282 -5.42 -2.24 27.78
C ARG A 282 -4.92 -3.47 28.53
N ASP A 283 -3.60 -3.71 28.51
CA ASP A 283 -2.97 -4.78 29.28
C ASP A 283 -3.17 -4.61 30.80
N ALA A 284 -3.15 -3.38 31.30
CA ALA A 284 -3.41 -3.10 32.71
C ALA A 284 -4.89 -3.36 33.07
N GLU A 285 -5.82 -2.89 32.25
CA GLU A 285 -7.27 -3.07 32.45
C GLU A 285 -7.69 -4.55 32.40
N SER A 286 -7.09 -5.34 31.51
CA SER A 286 -7.34 -6.79 31.45
C SER A 286 -6.84 -7.56 32.69
N ARG A 287 -5.79 -7.07 33.36
CA ARG A 287 -5.23 -7.68 34.58
C ARG A 287 -6.01 -7.32 35.84
N GLU A 288 -6.58 -6.13 35.93
CA GLU A 288 -7.43 -5.73 37.06
C GLU A 288 -8.78 -6.47 37.10
N GLY A 289 -9.23 -7.00 35.95
CA GLY A 289 -10.45 -7.81 35.83
C GLY A 289 -10.34 -9.26 36.31
N VAL A 290 -9.15 -9.75 36.66
CA VAL A 290 -8.94 -11.12 37.19
C VAL A 290 -9.09 -11.10 38.71
N SER A 291 -10.33 -11.26 39.19
CA SER A 291 -10.57 -11.54 40.61
C SER A 291 -10.15 -13.00 40.92
N TYR A 292 -9.24 -13.15 41.88
CA TYR A 292 -8.88 -14.45 42.48
C TYR A 292 -9.99 -14.97 43.41
#